data_AF-A0A935T6B5-F1
#
_entry.id   AF-A0A935T6B5-F1
#
_cell.length_a   1.000
_cell.length_b   1.000
_cell.length_c   1.000
_cell.angle_alpha   90.00
_cell.angle_beta   90.00
_cell.angle_gamma   90.00
#
_symmetry.space_group_name_H-M   'P 1'
#
loop_
_entity.id
_entity.type
_entity.pdbx_description
1 polymer ?
#
loop_
_entity_poly.entity_id
_entity_poly.type
_entity_poly.pdbx_seq_one_letter_code
_entity_poly.pdbx_strand_id
1 'polypeptide(L)'
;MSVYRDLLDTYGPGQIALFGSSAGGGLTAAVIVAARDAGLPLPAAAVMHTLPVRPLSKIGDSYYTNEGVDPMLTTYDGGLEAGARAYAGGAGLSHPLVSPIYADLSKGFPPSFLSTGTRDLLLSCTVPAPCPARSRRPRPSCTSSRPCGTARPCPRAASSSAKVCAFLENHLNR
;
A
#
# COMPACT_ATOMS: atom_id res chain seq x y z
N MET A 1 -6.76 -1.84 -14.75
CA MET A 1 -7.29 -0.52 -15.17
C MET A 1 -8.70 -0.58 -15.77
N SER A 2 -9.14 -1.69 -16.37
CA SER A 2 -10.51 -1.84 -16.92
C SER A 2 -11.59 -1.57 -15.87
N VAL A 3 -11.57 -2.30 -14.76
CA VAL A 3 -12.57 -2.17 -13.68
C VAL A 3 -12.68 -0.74 -13.14
N TYR A 4 -11.56 -0.03 -13.01
CA TYR A 4 -11.59 1.35 -12.51
C TYR A 4 -12.27 2.30 -13.50
N ARG A 5 -12.08 2.09 -14.81
CA ARG A 5 -12.77 2.88 -15.84
C ARG A 5 -14.26 2.60 -15.81
N ASP A 6 -14.65 1.33 -15.75
CA ASP A 6 -16.07 0.94 -15.69
C ASP A 6 -16.78 1.52 -14.44
N LEU A 7 -16.07 1.58 -13.30
CA LEU A 7 -16.61 2.20 -12.09
C LEU A 7 -16.80 3.71 -12.23
N LEU A 8 -15.94 4.41 -12.98
CA LEU A 8 -16.10 5.84 -13.25
C LEU A 8 -17.30 6.15 -14.14
N ASP A 9 -17.77 5.19 -14.94
CA ASP A 9 -18.98 5.35 -15.74
C ASP A 9 -20.25 5.25 -14.89
N THR A 10 -20.16 4.64 -13.70
CA THR A 10 -21.30 4.40 -12.80
C THR A 10 -21.31 5.33 -11.58
N TYR A 11 -20.12 5.68 -11.05
CA TYR A 11 -19.96 6.43 -9.81
C TYR A 11 -19.07 7.65 -10.01
N GLY A 12 -19.37 8.74 -9.29
CA GLY A 12 -18.47 9.88 -9.24
C GLY A 12 -17.13 9.51 -8.60
N PRO A 13 -16.00 10.09 -9.01
CA PRO A 13 -14.67 9.76 -8.46
C PRO A 13 -14.58 9.98 -6.94
N GLY A 14 -15.35 10.94 -6.40
CA GLY A 14 -15.48 11.20 -4.96
C GLY A 14 -16.23 10.13 -4.17
N GLN A 15 -16.87 9.16 -4.84
CA GLN A 15 -17.58 8.04 -4.24
C GLN A 15 -16.78 6.73 -4.30
N ILE A 16 -15.60 6.74 -4.93
CA ILE A 16 -14.76 5.57 -5.10
C ILE A 16 -13.57 5.65 -4.15
N ALA A 17 -13.36 4.59 -3.37
CA ALA A 17 -12.12 4.36 -2.64
C ALA A 17 -11.49 3.03 -3.08
N LEU A 18 -10.17 3.00 -3.15
CA LEU A 18 -9.42 1.77 -3.45
C LEU A 18 -8.79 1.20 -2.18
N PHE A 19 -8.97 -0.09 -1.97
CA PHE A 19 -8.40 -0.81 -0.84
C PHE A 19 -7.56 -1.99 -1.34
N GLY A 20 -6.40 -2.23 -0.71
CA GLY A 20 -5.62 -3.43 -1.00
C GLY A 20 -4.68 -3.86 0.13
N SER A 21 -4.36 -5.15 0.16
CA SER A 21 -3.45 -5.80 1.12
C SER A 21 -2.43 -6.73 0.41
N SER A 22 -1.22 -6.87 0.95
CA SER A 22 -0.09 -7.74 0.52
C SER A 22 0.40 -7.74 -0.95
N ALA A 23 -0.42 -7.99 -1.96
CA ALA A 23 -0.09 -7.65 -3.36
C ALA A 23 -1.06 -6.59 -3.89
N GLY A 24 -2.28 -6.60 -3.35
CA GLY A 24 -3.38 -5.73 -3.73
C GLY A 24 -3.17 -4.25 -3.40
N GLY A 25 -2.48 -3.87 -2.33
CA GLY A 25 -2.17 -2.45 -2.06
C GLY A 25 -1.05 -1.89 -2.95
N GLY A 26 -0.12 -2.72 -3.43
CA GLY A 26 0.85 -2.34 -4.46
C GLY A 26 0.13 -2.13 -5.79
N LEU A 27 -0.81 -3.03 -6.10
CA LEU A 27 -1.74 -2.84 -7.22
C LEU A 27 -2.60 -1.59 -7.05
N THR A 28 -3.11 -1.28 -5.85
CA THR A 28 -3.86 -0.04 -5.57
C THR A 28 -3.04 1.19 -5.92
N ALA A 29 -1.78 1.25 -5.45
CA ALA A 29 -0.88 2.34 -5.79
C ALA A 29 -0.57 2.39 -7.30
N ALA A 30 -0.33 1.25 -7.94
CA ALA A 30 -0.09 1.17 -9.38
C ALA A 30 -1.31 1.62 -10.20
N VAL A 31 -2.53 1.27 -9.79
CA VAL A 31 -3.77 1.72 -10.42
C VAL A 31 -3.93 3.22 -10.28
N ILE A 32 -3.63 3.82 -9.13
CA ILE A 32 -3.70 5.26 -8.93
C ILE A 32 -2.69 5.99 -9.82
N VAL A 33 -1.45 5.49 -9.87
CA VAL A 33 -0.40 6.04 -10.74
C VAL A 33 -0.81 5.93 -12.21
N ALA A 34 -1.30 4.77 -12.63
CA ALA A 34 -1.76 4.56 -14.00
C ALA A 34 -3.00 5.41 -14.35
N ALA A 35 -3.93 5.60 -13.42
CA ALA A 35 -5.10 6.47 -13.60
C ALA A 35 -4.68 7.92 -13.79
N ARG A 36 -3.79 8.40 -12.92
CA ARG A 36 -3.21 9.74 -13.00
C ARG A 36 -2.50 9.97 -14.33
N ASP A 37 -1.62 9.05 -14.72
CA ASP A 37 -0.82 9.18 -15.94
C ASP A 37 -1.69 9.07 -17.21
N ALA A 38 -2.85 8.40 -17.12
CA ALA A 38 -3.86 8.37 -18.16
C ALA A 38 -4.82 9.57 -18.15
N GLY A 39 -4.63 10.55 -17.27
CA GLY A 39 -5.50 11.73 -17.15
C GLY A 39 -6.91 11.43 -16.61
N LEU A 40 -7.11 10.29 -15.97
CA LEU A 40 -8.39 9.93 -15.35
C LEU A 40 -8.56 10.65 -14.01
N PRO A 41 -9.80 10.94 -13.59
CA PRO A 41 -10.06 11.42 -12.25
C PRO A 41 -9.58 10.39 -11.22
N LEU A 42 -9.06 10.87 -10.09
CA LEU A 42 -8.52 10.02 -9.02
C LEU A 42 -9.62 9.62 -8.03
N PRO A 43 -9.49 8.46 -7.36
CA PRO A 43 -10.44 8.06 -6.33
C PRO A 43 -10.36 9.02 -5.13
N ALA A 44 -11.43 9.10 -4.36
CA ALA A 44 -11.51 9.98 -3.19
C ALA A 44 -10.47 9.61 -2.11
N ALA A 45 -10.21 8.31 -1.96
CA ALA A 45 -9.31 7.79 -0.95
C ALA A 45 -8.65 6.47 -1.37
N ALA A 46 -7.49 6.18 -0.79
CA ALA A 46 -6.82 4.90 -0.92
C ALA A 46 -6.44 4.33 0.45
N VAL A 47 -6.57 3.02 0.61
CA VAL A 47 -6.19 2.30 1.83
C VAL A 47 -5.29 1.14 1.44
N MET A 48 -4.08 1.11 1.99
CA MET A 48 -3.09 0.08 1.67
C MET A 48 -2.60 -0.55 2.97
N HIS A 49 -2.76 -1.87 3.06
CA HIS A 49 -2.28 -2.66 4.18
C HIS A 49 -1.09 -3.50 3.76
N THR A 50 -0.03 -3.47 4.58
CA THR A 50 1.10 -4.43 4.55
C THR A 50 1.61 -4.67 3.12
N LEU A 51 2.33 -3.70 2.55
CA LEU A 51 2.83 -3.81 1.18
C LEU A 51 3.98 -2.89 0.82
N PRO A 52 4.79 -3.27 -0.18
CA PRO A 52 5.76 -2.40 -0.78
C PRO A 52 5.05 -1.33 -1.58
N VAL A 53 4.95 -0.16 -0.97
CA VAL A 53 5.14 1.04 -1.77
C VAL A 53 6.60 1.09 -2.26
N ARG A 54 7.55 0.53 -1.48
CA ARG A 54 9.02 0.43 -1.71
C ARG A 54 9.47 -0.71 -2.65
N PRO A 55 10.75 -0.77 -3.04
CA PRO A 55 11.24 -1.74 -4.03
C PRO A 55 11.10 -3.17 -3.51
N LEU A 56 10.57 -4.05 -4.35
CA LEU A 56 10.63 -5.50 -4.12
C LEU A 56 12.07 -6.04 -4.10
N SER A 57 13.08 -5.22 -4.37
CA SER A 57 14.50 -5.56 -4.46
C SER A 57 15.20 -5.88 -3.12
N LYS A 58 14.48 -6.35 -2.08
CA LYS A 58 15.00 -6.55 -0.71
C LYS A 58 15.59 -5.27 -0.08
N ILE A 59 15.04 -4.10 -0.40
CA ILE A 59 15.51 -2.79 0.11
C ILE A 59 14.64 -2.33 1.29
N GLY A 60 15.14 -2.54 2.52
CA GLY A 60 14.53 -2.04 3.75
C GLY A 60 14.93 -2.86 4.98
N ASP A 61 15.10 -2.18 6.11
CA ASP A 61 15.60 -2.79 7.36
C ASP A 61 14.72 -3.94 7.86
N SER A 62 13.41 -3.91 7.60
CA SER A 62 12.47 -4.95 8.02
C SER A 62 12.70 -6.29 7.34
N TYR A 63 13.30 -6.32 6.13
CA TYR A 63 13.65 -7.59 5.49
C TYR A 63 14.70 -8.38 6.28
N TYR A 64 15.52 -7.69 7.08
CA TYR A 64 16.58 -8.28 7.89
C TYR A 64 16.18 -8.39 9.35
N THR A 65 15.54 -7.35 9.90
CA THR A 65 15.17 -7.30 11.33
C THR A 65 13.94 -8.14 11.67
N ASN A 66 13.04 -8.39 10.70
CA ASN A 66 11.87 -9.26 10.88
C ASN A 66 12.00 -10.61 10.16
N GLU A 67 13.18 -10.94 9.64
CA GLU A 67 13.46 -12.28 9.10
C GLU A 67 13.33 -13.33 10.22
N GLY A 68 12.60 -14.42 9.95
CA GLY A 68 12.24 -15.44 10.92
C GLY A 68 11.23 -15.00 11.99
N VAL A 69 10.87 -13.71 12.03
CA VAL A 69 9.90 -13.13 12.99
C VAL A 69 8.51 -13.00 12.37
N ASP A 70 8.43 -12.70 11.07
CA ASP A 70 7.18 -12.65 10.33
C ASP A 70 6.59 -14.08 10.19
N PRO A 71 5.41 -14.35 10.77
CA PRO A 71 4.84 -15.70 10.78
C PRO A 71 4.23 -16.12 9.43
N MET A 72 4.10 -15.20 8.46
CA MET A 72 3.51 -15.47 7.14
C MET A 72 4.56 -15.48 6.03
N LEU A 73 5.41 -14.44 5.96
CA LEU A 73 6.42 -14.30 4.91
C LEU A 73 7.74 -14.95 5.31
N THR A 74 8.08 -14.95 6.60
CA THR A 74 9.26 -15.59 7.20
C THR A 74 10.60 -15.07 6.68
N THR A 75 10.90 -15.18 5.39
CA THR A 75 12.09 -14.61 4.75
C THR A 75 11.75 -14.10 3.35
N TYR A 76 12.56 -13.16 2.86
CA TYR A 76 12.47 -12.72 1.48
C TYR A 76 13.00 -13.77 0.50
N ASP A 77 14.05 -14.50 0.91
CA ASP A 77 14.79 -15.39 0.03
C ASP A 77 13.95 -16.65 -0.27
N GLY A 78 13.82 -16.99 -1.56
CA GLY A 78 13.00 -18.11 -2.01
C GLY A 78 11.63 -17.68 -2.51
N GLY A 79 10.56 -17.99 -1.77
CA GLY A 79 9.19 -17.87 -2.26
C GLY A 79 8.76 -16.43 -2.58
N LEU A 80 9.12 -15.47 -1.72
CA LEU A 80 8.74 -14.08 -1.90
C LEU A 80 9.52 -13.43 -3.06
N GLU A 81 10.81 -13.70 -3.18
CA GLU A 81 11.61 -13.26 -4.34
C GLU A 81 11.07 -13.83 -5.66
N ALA A 82 10.76 -15.14 -5.69
CA ALA A 82 10.20 -15.77 -6.89
C ALA A 82 8.85 -15.17 -7.27
N GLY A 83 7.98 -14.90 -6.29
CA GLY A 83 6.70 -14.23 -6.49
C GLY A 83 6.87 -12.79 -7.01
N ALA A 84 7.82 -12.03 -6.46
CA ALA A 84 8.13 -10.68 -6.92
C ALA A 84 8.62 -10.65 -8.38
N ARG A 85 9.49 -11.59 -8.75
CA ARG A 85 10.00 -11.72 -10.13
C ARG A 85 8.90 -12.15 -11.10
N ALA A 86 8.04 -13.08 -10.69
CA ALA A 86 6.89 -13.49 -11.48
C ALA A 86 5.90 -12.33 -11.69
N TYR A 87 5.63 -11.55 -10.63
CA TYR A 87 4.79 -10.35 -10.71
C TYR A 87 5.36 -9.29 -11.66
N ALA A 88 6.68 -9.12 -11.69
CA ALA A 88 7.32 -8.16 -12.58
C ALA A 88 7.24 -8.56 -14.07
N GLY A 89 6.98 -9.84 -14.39
CA GLY A 89 6.74 -10.28 -15.77
C GLY A 89 7.90 -9.99 -16.73
N GLY A 90 9.14 -9.97 -16.23
CA GLY A 90 10.34 -9.61 -16.99
C GLY A 90 10.73 -8.13 -16.95
N ALA A 91 9.89 -7.26 -16.38
CA ALA A 91 10.29 -5.89 -16.04
C ALA A 91 11.25 -5.87 -14.84
N GLY A 92 12.05 -4.81 -14.73
CA GLY A 92 12.87 -4.60 -13.53
C GLY A 92 12.00 -4.40 -12.29
N LEU A 93 12.43 -4.90 -11.14
CA LEU A 93 11.73 -4.70 -9.86
C LEU A 93 11.63 -3.22 -9.46
N SER A 94 12.44 -2.36 -10.05
CA SER A 94 12.40 -0.89 -9.89
C SER A 94 11.43 -0.18 -10.84
N HIS A 95 10.75 -0.91 -11.73
CA HIS A 95 9.80 -0.30 -12.66
C HIS A 95 8.66 0.39 -11.87
N PRO A 96 8.24 1.63 -12.20
CA PRO A 96 7.26 2.38 -11.41
C PRO A 96 5.89 1.71 -11.24
N LEU A 97 5.48 0.87 -12.20
CA LEU A 97 4.24 0.07 -12.08
C LEU A 97 4.40 -1.19 -11.22
N VAL A 98 5.64 -1.65 -11.01
CA VAL A 98 5.97 -2.80 -10.16
C VAL A 98 6.23 -2.32 -8.73
N SER A 99 6.96 -1.21 -8.58
CA SER A 99 7.30 -0.55 -7.32
C SER A 99 6.89 0.93 -7.36
N PRO A 100 5.65 1.26 -6.96
CA PRO A 100 5.07 2.61 -7.07
C PRO A 100 5.81 3.73 -6.33
N ILE A 101 6.75 3.44 -5.42
CA ILE A 101 7.64 4.48 -4.84
C ILE A 101 8.47 5.20 -5.89
N TYR A 102 8.80 4.52 -6.99
CA TYR A 102 9.58 5.12 -8.08
C TYR A 102 8.69 5.94 -9.02
N ALA A 103 7.38 5.93 -8.84
CA ALA A 103 6.49 6.83 -9.55
C ALA A 103 6.62 8.25 -8.99
N ASP A 104 6.49 9.25 -9.86
CA ASP A 104 6.52 10.65 -9.46
C ASP A 104 5.27 11.01 -8.64
N LEU A 105 5.34 10.94 -7.31
CA LEU A 105 4.22 11.27 -6.42
C LEU A 105 3.98 12.79 -6.27
N SER A 106 4.82 13.64 -6.87
CA SER A 106 4.66 15.11 -6.79
C SER A 106 3.45 15.61 -7.57
N LYS A 107 3.02 14.86 -8.59
CA LYS A 107 1.87 15.15 -9.46
C LYS A 107 0.50 14.97 -8.80
N GLY A 108 0.48 14.63 -7.52
CA GLY A 108 -0.74 14.40 -6.75
C GLY A 108 -1.00 12.92 -6.52
N PHE A 109 -1.50 12.63 -5.33
CA PHE A 109 -1.93 11.32 -4.88
C PHE A 109 -3.15 11.54 -3.99
N PRO A 110 -4.19 10.69 -4.07
CA PRO A 110 -5.35 10.83 -3.23
C PRO A 110 -4.96 10.65 -1.75
N PRO A 111 -5.75 11.21 -0.83
CA PRO A 111 -5.62 10.92 0.59
C PRO A 111 -5.48 9.41 0.82
N SER A 112 -4.43 9.02 1.55
CA SER A 112 -4.04 7.62 1.66
C SER A 112 -3.80 7.19 3.11
N PHE A 113 -4.36 6.04 3.48
CA PHE A 113 -4.14 5.39 4.75
C PHE A 113 -3.20 4.20 4.58
N LEU A 114 -2.07 4.22 5.28
CA LEU A 114 -1.06 3.17 5.24
C LEU A 114 -1.02 2.46 6.60
N SER A 115 -1.18 1.14 6.60
CA SER A 115 -1.14 0.34 7.83
C SER A 115 -0.29 -0.90 7.63
N THR A 116 0.49 -1.25 8.64
CA THR A 116 1.45 -2.36 8.59
C THR A 116 1.67 -2.93 9.97
N GLY A 117 2.28 -4.11 10.08
CA GLY A 117 2.64 -4.66 11.38
C GLY A 117 4.07 -4.47 11.82
N THR A 118 4.29 -4.46 13.14
CA THR A 118 5.64 -4.30 13.71
C THR A 118 6.54 -5.51 13.41
N ARG A 119 5.93 -6.68 13.20
CA ARG A 119 6.61 -7.93 12.82
C ARG A 119 6.47 -8.24 11.33
N ASP A 120 5.93 -7.31 10.56
CA ASP A 120 5.77 -7.50 9.12
C ASP A 120 7.13 -7.38 8.44
N LEU A 121 7.48 -8.36 7.61
CA LEU A 121 8.68 -8.33 6.77
C LEU A 121 8.67 -7.12 5.82
N LEU A 122 7.49 -6.64 5.43
CA LEU A 122 7.26 -5.49 4.56
C LEU A 122 7.06 -4.16 5.31
N LEU A 123 7.36 -4.11 6.62
CA LEU A 123 7.20 -2.90 7.45
C LEU A 123 7.94 -1.69 6.89
N SER A 124 9.24 -1.81 6.61
CA SER A 124 10.06 -0.76 5.99
C SER A 124 9.61 -0.43 4.57
N CYS A 125 8.80 -1.31 3.99
CA CYS A 125 8.27 -1.12 2.65
C CYS A 125 6.93 -0.37 2.65
N THR A 126 6.24 -0.31 3.79
CA THR A 126 4.96 0.40 3.98
C THR A 126 5.16 1.79 4.62
N VAL A 127 6.14 1.93 5.52
CA VAL A 127 6.43 3.21 6.20
C VAL A 127 7.52 3.96 5.41
N PRO A 128 7.33 5.25 5.09
CA PRO A 128 8.43 6.06 4.58
C PRO A 128 9.52 6.13 5.66
N ALA A 129 10.77 5.82 5.31
CA ALA A 129 11.90 6.13 6.18
C ALA A 129 11.81 7.62 6.62
N PRO A 130 12.16 7.98 7.86
CA PRO A 130 12.21 9.37 8.27
C PRO A 130 13.24 10.09 7.39
N CYS A 131 12.75 10.86 6.41
CA CYS A 131 13.57 11.77 5.64
C CYS A 131 13.98 12.94 6.55
N PRO A 132 15.27 13.31 6.65
CA PRO A 132 15.70 14.49 7.38
C PRO A 132 15.38 15.75 6.54
N ALA A 133 14.10 16.04 6.31
CA ALA A 133 13.68 17.30 5.73
C ALA A 133 12.22 17.60 6.10
N ARG A 134 12.07 18.68 6.84
CA ARG A 134 10.83 19.22 7.39
C ARG A 134 10.06 19.96 6.27
N SER A 135 9.36 19.26 5.38
CA SER A 135 8.47 19.92 4.40
C SER A 135 6.98 19.71 4.76
N ARG A 136 6.29 20.84 4.97
CA ARG A 136 4.86 20.98 5.29
C ARG A 136 3.97 20.51 4.12
N ARG A 137 3.52 19.25 4.12
CA ARG A 137 2.36 18.75 3.35
C ARG A 137 1.63 17.67 4.16
N PRO A 138 0.32 17.44 3.97
CA PRO A 138 -0.42 16.50 4.80
C PRO A 138 0.14 15.10 4.62
N ARG A 139 0.59 14.48 5.71
CA ARG A 139 1.22 13.17 5.72
C ARG A 139 0.12 12.08 5.67
N PRO A 140 0.34 10.96 4.96
CA PRO A 140 -0.51 9.79 5.12
C PRO A 140 -0.47 9.34 6.58
N SER A 141 -1.64 9.07 7.17
CA SER A 141 -1.73 8.57 8.54
C SER A 141 -1.19 7.14 8.57
N CYS A 142 -0.11 6.93 9.33
CA CYS A 142 0.56 5.64 9.47
C CYS A 142 0.22 5.05 10.85
N THR A 143 -0.33 3.82 10.89
CA THR A 143 -0.54 3.09 12.14
C THR A 143 0.09 1.71 12.07
N SER A 144 0.85 1.32 13.10
CA SER A 144 1.45 -0.02 13.21
C SER A 144 0.62 -0.97 14.07
N SER A 145 0.33 -2.18 13.59
CA SER A 145 -0.45 -3.21 14.29
C SER A 145 0.19 -4.60 14.18
N ARG A 146 0.46 -5.29 15.29
CA ARG A 146 1.06 -6.66 15.26
C ARG A 146 0.27 -7.62 14.36
N PRO A 147 0.91 -8.39 13.46
CA PRO A 147 0.22 -9.48 12.77
C PRO A 147 -0.04 -10.60 13.78
N CYS A 148 -1.31 -10.99 13.92
CA CYS A 148 -1.76 -12.11 14.71
C CYS A 148 -2.30 -13.17 13.74
N GLY A 149 -1.60 -14.28 13.59
CA GLY A 149 -2.15 -15.47 12.97
C GLY A 149 -3.30 -16.03 13.84
N THR A 150 -4.30 -16.62 13.17
CA THR A 150 -5.44 -17.40 13.68
C THR A 150 -6.75 -16.65 14.00
N ALA A 151 -7.78 -16.97 13.19
CA ALA A 151 -9.23 -17.13 13.38
C ALA A 151 -10.07 -16.39 14.46
N ARG A 152 -9.53 -15.50 15.29
CA ARG A 152 -10.31 -14.64 16.21
C ARG A 152 -10.09 -13.16 15.89
N PRO A 153 -11.14 -12.31 15.93
CA PRO A 153 -10.96 -10.87 15.75
C PRO A 153 -10.10 -10.33 16.90
N CYS A 154 -8.86 -9.97 16.59
CA CYS A 154 -7.97 -9.33 17.55
C CYS A 154 -8.51 -7.91 17.86
N PRO A 155 -8.53 -7.45 19.12
CA PRO A 155 -8.98 -6.10 19.48
C PRO A 155 -8.25 -4.98 18.72
N ARG A 156 -6.99 -5.21 18.32
CA ARG A 156 -6.21 -4.27 17.51
C ARG A 156 -6.56 -4.31 16.02
N ALA A 157 -6.96 -5.47 15.49
CA ALA A 157 -7.51 -5.55 14.15
C ALA A 157 -8.83 -4.79 14.09
N ALA A 158 -9.69 -4.96 15.10
CA ALA A 158 -10.92 -4.18 15.24
C ALA A 158 -10.66 -2.66 15.33
N SER A 159 -9.63 -2.23 16.09
CA SER A 159 -9.29 -0.80 16.16
C SER A 159 -8.66 -0.25 14.88
N SER A 160 -7.92 -1.07 14.12
CA SER A 160 -7.42 -0.70 12.80
C SER A 160 -8.56 -0.56 11.79
N SER A 161 -9.51 -1.49 11.78
CA SER A 161 -10.70 -1.42 10.92
C SER A 161 -11.54 -0.19 11.23
N ALA A 162 -11.75 0.15 12.50
CA ALA A 162 -12.47 1.36 12.90
C ALA A 162 -11.80 2.64 12.37
N LYS A 163 -10.45 2.71 12.40
CA LYS A 163 -9.70 3.85 11.84
C LYS A 163 -9.81 3.92 10.32
N VAL A 164 -9.82 2.78 9.64
CA VAL A 164 -10.05 2.72 8.19
C VAL A 164 -11.46 3.20 7.85
N CYS A 165 -12.49 2.74 8.56
CA CYS A 165 -13.87 3.21 8.36
C CYS A 165 -13.98 4.73 8.55
N ALA A 166 -13.46 5.26 9.68
CA ALA A 166 -13.47 6.70 9.93
C ALA A 166 -12.69 7.50 8.88
N PHE A 167 -11.58 6.94 8.37
CA PHE A 167 -10.82 7.55 7.28
C PHE A 167 -11.66 7.62 6.00
N LEU A 168 -12.31 6.52 5.62
CA LEU A 168 -13.16 6.47 4.42
C LEU A 168 -14.38 7.39 4.54
N GLU A 169 -15.04 7.41 5.70
CA GLU A 169 -16.19 8.29 5.95
C GLU A 169 -15.84 9.78 5.83
N ASN A 170 -14.61 10.17 6.17
CA ASN A 170 -14.16 11.56 6.07
C ASN A 170 -13.79 11.99 4.65
N HIS A 171 -13.56 11.05 3.73
CA HIS A 171 -13.00 11.34 2.40
C HIS A 171 -13.92 10.94 1.24
N LEU A 172 -14.87 10.04 1.47
CA LEU A 172 -15.91 9.72 0.51
C LEU A 172 -17.03 10.76 0.60
N ASN A 173 -17.36 11.37 -0.54
CA ASN A 173 -18.55 12.20 -0.65
C ASN A 173 -19.77 11.29 -0.61
N ARG A 174 -20.66 11.50 0.36
CA ARG A 174 -21.98 10.85 0.39
C ARG A 174 -22.89 11.44 -0.68
#